data_AF-A0A957JCU2-F1
#
_entry.id   AF-A0A957JCU2-F1
#
_cell.length_a   1.000
_cell.length_b   1.000
_cell.length_c   1.000
_cell.angle_alpha   90.00
_cell.angle_beta   90.00
_cell.angle_gamma   90.00
#
_symmetry.space_group_name_H-M   'P 1'
#
loop_
_entity.id
_entity.type
_entity.pdbx_description
1 polymer ?
#
loop_
_entity_poly.entity_id
_entity_poly.type
_entity_poly.pdbx_seq_one_letter_code
_entity_poly.pdbx_strand_id
1 'polypeptide(L)'
;SSQYYLALTSSGPVRQLLEGSYHFVQAYEPAGSQLLWLTPDEFAVDLAADATSSYLLTATGLTGQLRHYQETALATDFQPTFLPWRPRQLALSADTLYVLDQAGYRLLGYDPQTGALRVIFRLASGQHIQAIAVGADNETLVLATASGFHFVGQPELANHNVVWAEAPAADQLTLNPLRGLRLPIPGSPIPDRLLRLPGAPRHYRLGIHEGMDLYWSAGTAVQAVAAGTVLRIDSEYMAGNEATYAVWRSESQRLGYTSDAGEDFYRGRQVWLDHGDGLISRYAHLSEVDGGLVVGNQVSAGQFIGRVGNTGSPGALVSPAEDAHLHVELWLAGSFLGQYQRPIESYEWLSIIFRRGGQ
;
A
#
# COMPACT_ATOMS: atom_id res chain seq x y z
N SER A 1 24.63 13.75 4.46
CA SER A 1 25.32 12.74 5.30
C SER A 1 25.57 11.53 4.43
N SER A 2 26.81 11.10 4.30
CA SER A 2 27.17 9.86 3.59
C SER A 2 26.67 8.67 4.41
N GLN A 3 25.53 8.11 4.02
CA GLN A 3 25.05 6.86 4.61
C GLN A 3 25.90 5.73 4.05
N TYR A 4 26.69 5.09 4.91
CA TYR A 4 27.48 3.93 4.56
C TYR A 4 26.55 2.72 4.42
N TYR A 5 26.35 2.27 3.19
CA TYR A 5 25.49 1.15 2.83
C TYR A 5 26.34 0.03 2.21
N LEU A 6 26.16 -1.20 2.69
CA LEU A 6 26.78 -2.39 2.15
C LEU A 6 25.72 -3.47 1.87
N ALA A 7 25.71 -4.01 0.65
CA ALA A 7 25.00 -5.25 0.34
C ALA A 7 25.98 -6.31 -0.12
N LEU A 8 25.70 -7.56 0.24
CA LEU A 8 26.49 -8.72 -0.11
C LEU A 8 25.59 -9.76 -0.76
N THR A 9 26.01 -10.28 -1.91
CA THR A 9 25.32 -11.40 -2.57
C THR A 9 26.33 -12.46 -2.99
N SER A 10 25.88 -13.71 -3.02
CA SER A 10 26.69 -14.84 -3.48
C SER A 10 25.84 -15.80 -4.30
N SER A 11 26.30 -16.12 -5.50
CA SER A 11 25.73 -17.16 -6.36
C SER A 11 26.85 -18.04 -6.88
N GLY A 12 26.91 -19.28 -6.39
CA GLY A 12 28.03 -20.19 -6.64
C GLY A 12 29.37 -19.61 -6.18
N PRO A 13 30.40 -19.51 -7.06
CA PRO A 13 31.72 -18.99 -6.70
C PRO A 13 31.78 -17.45 -6.62
N VAL A 14 30.80 -16.75 -7.19
CA VAL A 14 30.81 -15.28 -7.30
C VAL A 14 30.31 -14.66 -6.01
N ARG A 15 31.07 -13.70 -5.48
CA ARG A 15 30.67 -12.88 -4.33
C ARG A 15 30.73 -11.42 -4.74
N GLN A 16 29.67 -10.65 -4.51
CA GLN A 16 29.65 -9.23 -4.85
C GLN A 16 29.36 -8.38 -3.62
N LEU A 17 30.06 -7.25 -3.53
CA LEU A 17 29.90 -6.22 -2.52
C LEU A 17 29.46 -4.93 -3.21
N LEU A 18 28.31 -4.41 -2.82
CA LEU A 18 27.88 -3.06 -3.16
C LEU A 18 28.32 -2.10 -2.05
N GLU A 19 29.06 -1.04 -2.38
CA GLU A 19 29.44 0.01 -1.44
C GLU A 19 28.82 1.36 -1.85
N GLY A 20 27.76 1.73 -1.14
CA GLY A 20 26.93 2.90 -1.49
C GLY A 20 27.63 4.25 -1.33
N SER A 21 28.61 4.38 -0.42
CA SER A 21 29.32 5.65 -0.17
C SER A 21 30.25 6.08 -1.29
N TYR A 22 30.76 5.12 -2.07
CA TYR A 22 31.71 5.37 -3.16
C TYR A 22 31.13 5.02 -4.52
N HIS A 23 29.83 4.71 -4.57
CA HIS A 23 29.09 4.41 -5.79
C HIS A 23 29.79 3.36 -6.65
N PHE A 24 30.12 2.20 -6.08
CA PHE A 24 30.66 1.08 -6.85
C PHE A 24 30.13 -0.27 -6.38
N VAL A 25 30.22 -1.25 -7.27
CA VAL A 25 30.12 -2.68 -6.93
C VAL A 25 31.47 -3.34 -7.21
N GLN A 26 31.89 -4.21 -6.30
CA GLN A 26 33.08 -5.03 -6.43
C GLN A 26 32.70 -6.50 -6.43
N ALA A 27 33.13 -7.24 -7.45
CA ALA A 27 32.99 -8.69 -7.53
C ALA A 27 34.31 -9.37 -7.19
N TYR A 28 34.21 -10.46 -6.41
CA TYR A 28 35.30 -11.33 -6.02
C TYR A 28 35.05 -12.72 -6.60
N GLU A 29 36.05 -13.23 -7.32
CA GLU A 29 36.12 -14.63 -7.70
C GLU A 29 37.11 -15.38 -6.81
N PRO A 30 36.96 -16.71 -6.64
CA PRO A 30 37.85 -17.52 -5.79
C PRO A 30 39.33 -17.44 -6.19
N ALA A 31 39.62 -17.13 -7.46
CA ALA A 31 40.97 -17.03 -8.02
C ALA A 31 41.62 -15.64 -7.88
N GLY A 32 40.92 -14.65 -7.31
CA GLY A 32 41.47 -13.31 -7.06
C GLY A 32 41.27 -12.29 -8.20
N SER A 33 40.55 -12.63 -9.26
CA SER A 33 40.02 -11.65 -10.22
C SER A 33 39.06 -10.71 -9.50
N GLN A 34 39.35 -9.41 -9.54
CA GLN A 34 38.50 -8.35 -9.01
C GLN A 34 37.91 -7.57 -10.18
N LEU A 35 36.58 -7.50 -10.27
CA LEU A 35 35.88 -6.58 -11.17
C LEU A 35 35.27 -5.45 -10.33
N LEU A 36 35.44 -4.21 -10.79
CA LEU A 36 34.88 -3.03 -10.16
C LEU A 36 34.21 -2.18 -11.24
N TRP A 37 32.99 -1.72 -10.95
CA TRP A 37 32.30 -0.77 -11.80
C TRP A 37 31.54 0.25 -10.98
N LEU A 38 31.38 1.45 -11.56
CA LEU A 38 30.69 2.55 -10.91
C LEU A 38 29.17 2.37 -11.03
N THR A 39 28.48 2.69 -9.94
CA THR A 39 27.04 2.80 -9.89
C THR A 39 26.61 4.25 -10.14
N PRO A 40 25.36 4.50 -10.56
CA PRO A 40 24.82 5.85 -10.59
C PRO A 40 24.94 6.60 -9.24
N ASP A 41 24.91 7.93 -9.34
CA ASP A 41 24.78 8.84 -8.20
C ASP A 41 23.33 8.84 -7.66
N GLU A 42 22.91 7.69 -7.16
CA GLU A 42 21.61 7.41 -6.57
C GLU A 42 21.81 6.67 -5.24
N PHE A 43 20.80 6.68 -4.38
CA PHE A 43 20.87 5.95 -3.11
C PHE A 43 20.81 4.45 -3.39
N ALA A 44 21.91 3.73 -3.13
CA ALA A 44 21.95 2.29 -3.30
C ALA A 44 21.11 1.60 -2.22
N VAL A 45 20.24 0.66 -2.64
CA VAL A 45 19.25 0.02 -1.75
C VAL A 45 19.54 -1.45 -1.53
N ASP A 46 19.91 -2.21 -2.57
CA ASP A 46 20.29 -3.63 -2.47
C ASP A 46 20.95 -4.13 -3.78
N LEU A 47 21.55 -5.32 -3.74
CA LEU A 47 22.16 -6.00 -4.88
C LEU A 47 21.82 -7.50 -4.88
N ALA A 48 21.50 -8.05 -6.05
CA ALA A 48 21.37 -9.49 -6.29
C ALA A 48 22.14 -9.85 -7.56
N ALA A 49 22.71 -11.05 -7.62
CA ALA A 49 23.52 -11.45 -8.76
C ALA A 49 23.45 -12.95 -9.02
N ASP A 50 23.70 -13.33 -10.27
CA ASP A 50 24.08 -14.68 -10.67
C ASP A 50 25.53 -14.70 -11.19
N ALA A 51 25.93 -15.79 -11.85
CA ALA A 51 27.30 -15.95 -12.36
C ALA A 51 27.69 -14.91 -13.43
N THR A 52 26.73 -14.33 -14.14
CA THR A 52 26.94 -13.46 -15.31
C THR A 52 26.25 -12.11 -15.21
N SER A 53 25.26 -11.99 -14.32
CA SER A 53 24.40 -10.83 -14.19
C SER A 53 24.43 -10.26 -12.78
N SER A 54 24.42 -8.93 -12.69
CA SER A 54 24.24 -8.17 -11.46
C SER A 54 23.04 -7.26 -11.59
N TYR A 55 22.14 -7.33 -10.61
CA TYR A 55 20.95 -6.49 -10.53
C TYR A 55 21.10 -5.54 -9.37
N LEU A 56 21.15 -4.25 -9.68
CA LEU A 56 21.27 -3.19 -8.71
C LEU A 56 19.91 -2.55 -8.49
N LEU A 57 19.50 -2.48 -7.23
CA LEU A 57 18.35 -1.72 -6.78
C LEU A 57 18.84 -0.41 -6.17
N THR A 58 18.43 0.72 -6.75
CA THR A 58 18.69 2.06 -6.21
C THR A 58 17.37 2.77 -5.95
N ALA A 59 17.43 3.95 -5.34
CA ALA A 59 16.29 4.83 -5.17
C ALA A 59 16.68 6.30 -5.35
N THR A 60 15.79 7.04 -6.00
CA THR A 60 15.82 8.51 -6.07
C THR A 60 14.56 9.04 -5.39
N GLY A 61 14.71 9.61 -4.21
CA GLY A 61 13.57 9.98 -3.38
C GLY A 61 12.76 8.73 -2.99
N LEU A 62 11.55 8.61 -3.55
CA LEU A 62 10.62 7.51 -3.22
C LEU A 62 10.53 6.46 -4.33
N THR A 63 11.14 6.69 -5.48
CA THR A 63 11.05 5.77 -6.61
C THR A 63 12.33 4.95 -6.68
N GLY A 64 12.17 3.63 -6.68
CA GLY A 64 13.25 2.70 -6.91
C GLY A 64 13.59 2.58 -8.39
N GLN A 65 14.85 2.33 -8.70
CA GLN A 65 15.31 1.97 -10.04
C GLN A 65 15.89 0.57 -9.98
N LEU A 66 15.63 -0.22 -11.03
CA LEU A 66 16.26 -1.51 -11.24
C LEU A 66 17.20 -1.38 -12.43
N ARG A 67 18.44 -1.83 -12.24
CA ARG A 67 19.45 -1.83 -13.28
C ARG A 67 20.07 -3.21 -13.38
N HIS A 68 20.22 -3.69 -14.61
CA HIS A 68 20.89 -4.95 -14.91
C HIS A 68 22.25 -4.66 -15.54
N TYR A 69 23.28 -5.32 -15.01
CA TYR A 69 24.62 -5.30 -15.55
C TYR A 69 24.98 -6.72 -15.98
N GLN A 70 25.46 -6.87 -17.21
CA GLN A 70 26.13 -8.09 -17.68
C GLN A 70 27.62 -7.86 -17.49
N GLU A 71 28.23 -8.64 -16.59
CA GLU A 71 29.56 -8.35 -16.03
C GLU A 71 29.62 -6.92 -15.45
N THR A 72 30.23 -5.97 -16.18
CA THR A 72 30.37 -4.55 -15.78
C THR A 72 29.60 -3.60 -16.71
N ALA A 73 29.03 -4.10 -17.80
CA ALA A 73 28.30 -3.31 -18.78
C ALA A 73 26.82 -3.24 -18.42
N LEU A 74 26.24 -2.03 -18.45
CA LEU A 74 24.81 -1.84 -18.24
C LEU A 74 24.03 -2.44 -19.42
N ALA A 75 23.11 -3.35 -19.14
CA ALA A 75 22.22 -3.94 -20.12
C ALA A 75 21.16 -2.91 -20.53
N THR A 76 21.15 -2.52 -21.81
CA THR A 76 20.24 -1.49 -22.33
C THR A 76 18.85 -2.02 -22.64
N ASP A 77 18.71 -3.33 -22.86
CA ASP A 77 17.43 -3.98 -23.15
C ASP A 77 16.59 -4.26 -21.89
N PHE A 78 17.19 -4.15 -20.70
CA PHE A 78 16.49 -4.28 -19.44
C PHE A 78 15.77 -2.96 -19.10
N GLN A 79 14.45 -2.95 -19.30
CA GLN A 79 13.60 -1.76 -19.19
C GLN A 79 12.41 -2.04 -18.25
N PRO A 80 12.58 -1.78 -16.93
CA PRO A 80 11.52 -1.96 -15.95
C PRO A 80 10.24 -1.20 -16.32
N THR A 81 9.16 -1.94 -16.58
CA THR A 81 7.86 -1.35 -16.98
C THR A 81 7.12 -0.72 -15.82
N PHE A 82 7.44 -1.14 -14.59
CA PHE A 82 6.94 -0.58 -13.35
C PHE A 82 8.12 -0.35 -12.40
N LEU A 83 8.22 0.85 -11.84
CA LEU A 83 9.27 1.18 -10.89
C LEU A 83 8.80 0.91 -9.46
N PRO A 84 9.56 0.17 -8.64
CA PRO A 84 9.12 -0.16 -7.30
C PRO A 84 9.13 1.10 -6.43
N TRP A 85 8.05 1.34 -5.70
CA TRP A 85 7.96 2.49 -4.81
C TRP A 85 8.59 2.18 -3.45
N ARG A 86 9.62 2.95 -3.07
CA ARG A 86 10.45 2.78 -1.87
C ARG A 86 10.77 1.29 -1.64
N PRO A 87 11.56 0.66 -2.53
CA PRO A 87 11.95 -0.71 -2.34
C PRO A 87 12.95 -0.82 -1.17
N ARG A 88 13.15 -2.02 -0.65
CA ARG A 88 14.17 -2.24 0.39
C ARG A 88 15.02 -3.49 0.23
N GLN A 89 14.60 -4.43 -0.60
CA GLN A 89 15.33 -5.68 -0.76
C GLN A 89 15.13 -6.25 -2.15
N LEU A 90 16.17 -6.92 -2.65
CA LEU A 90 16.22 -7.62 -3.91
C LEU A 90 16.55 -9.10 -3.67
N ALA A 91 15.94 -9.99 -4.44
CA ALA A 91 16.34 -11.41 -4.48
C ALA A 91 16.17 -11.94 -5.90
N LEU A 92 17.03 -12.85 -6.33
CA LEU A 92 17.03 -13.41 -7.68
C LEU A 92 16.86 -14.92 -7.61
N SER A 93 15.83 -15.44 -8.28
CA SER A 93 15.71 -16.87 -8.62
C SER A 93 16.19 -17.11 -10.05
N ALA A 94 16.18 -18.37 -10.47
CA ALA A 94 16.55 -18.78 -11.83
C ALA A 94 15.74 -18.05 -12.92
N ASP A 95 14.50 -17.65 -12.61
CA ASP A 95 13.58 -17.09 -13.59
C ASP A 95 12.96 -15.74 -13.20
N THR A 96 13.14 -15.27 -11.96
CA THR A 96 12.40 -14.12 -11.42
C THR A 96 13.28 -13.24 -10.55
N LEU A 97 13.23 -11.93 -10.81
CA LEU A 97 13.84 -10.91 -9.97
C LEU A 97 12.78 -10.34 -9.03
N TYR A 98 12.91 -10.61 -7.74
CA TYR A 98 11.98 -10.19 -6.71
C TYR A 98 12.42 -8.88 -6.06
N VAL A 99 11.49 -7.93 -5.94
CA VAL A 99 11.68 -6.69 -5.17
C VAL A 99 10.67 -6.65 -4.04
N LEU A 100 11.17 -6.56 -2.81
CA LEU A 100 10.34 -6.32 -1.63
C LEU A 100 10.18 -4.82 -1.39
N ASP A 101 8.93 -4.37 -1.24
CA ASP A 101 8.67 -2.99 -0.85
C ASP A 101 9.06 -2.72 0.61
N GLN A 102 9.28 -1.45 0.95
CA GLN A 102 9.76 -1.08 2.29
C GLN A 102 8.77 -1.47 3.41
N ALA A 103 7.49 -1.60 3.11
CA ALA A 103 6.46 -1.94 4.09
C ALA A 103 6.34 -3.45 4.36
N GLY A 104 6.74 -4.27 3.38
CA GLY A 104 6.55 -5.71 3.40
C GLY A 104 5.20 -6.19 2.91
N TYR A 105 4.39 -5.33 2.29
CA TYR A 105 3.04 -5.69 1.83
C TYR A 105 3.03 -6.24 0.42
N ARG A 106 4.01 -5.83 -0.40
CA ARG A 106 4.09 -6.18 -1.81
C ARG A 106 5.44 -6.79 -2.12
N LEU A 107 5.40 -7.93 -2.76
CA LEU A 107 6.54 -8.56 -3.40
C LEU A 107 6.32 -8.49 -4.92
N LEU A 108 7.17 -7.73 -5.61
CA LEU A 108 7.08 -7.52 -7.04
C LEU A 108 7.99 -8.52 -7.75
N GLY A 109 7.46 -9.29 -8.69
CA GLY A 109 8.22 -10.23 -9.51
C GLY A 109 8.43 -9.69 -10.92
N TYR A 110 9.69 -9.53 -11.31
CA TYR A 110 10.10 -9.04 -12.62
C TYR A 110 10.76 -10.15 -13.43
N ASP A 111 10.62 -10.04 -14.75
CA ASP A 111 11.42 -10.78 -15.71
C ASP A 111 12.90 -10.32 -15.62
N PRO A 112 13.86 -11.21 -15.31
CA PRO A 112 15.26 -10.80 -15.15
C PRO A 112 15.92 -10.33 -16.46
N GLN A 113 15.43 -10.74 -17.63
CA GLN A 113 16.05 -10.38 -18.91
C GLN A 113 15.56 -9.03 -19.42
N THR A 114 14.25 -8.79 -19.32
CA THR A 114 13.58 -7.61 -19.90
C THR A 114 13.26 -6.54 -18.88
N GLY A 115 13.19 -6.89 -17.59
CA GLY A 115 12.70 -6.00 -16.54
C GLY A 115 11.18 -5.88 -16.51
N ALA A 116 10.44 -6.58 -17.37
CA ALA A 116 8.98 -6.51 -17.37
C ALA A 116 8.41 -6.99 -16.02
N LEU A 117 7.56 -6.18 -15.39
CA LEU A 117 6.79 -6.60 -14.22
C LEU A 117 5.85 -7.74 -14.64
N ARG A 118 6.00 -8.91 -14.02
CA ARG A 118 5.15 -10.08 -14.27
C ARG A 118 3.97 -10.14 -13.31
N VAL A 119 4.20 -9.82 -12.04
CA VAL A 119 3.22 -10.02 -10.97
C VAL A 119 3.55 -9.18 -9.74
N ILE A 120 2.52 -8.77 -9.00
CA ILE A 120 2.64 -8.24 -7.65
C ILE A 120 1.92 -9.18 -6.71
N PHE A 121 2.66 -9.70 -5.74
CA PHE A 121 2.15 -10.62 -4.74
C PHE A 121 1.98 -9.96 -3.39
N ARG A 122 0.98 -10.43 -2.63
CA ARG A 122 0.78 -10.13 -1.21
C ARG A 122 0.46 -11.39 -0.40
N LEU A 123 0.70 -11.33 0.91
CA LEU A 123 0.19 -12.34 1.84
C LEU A 123 -1.30 -12.09 2.07
N ALA A 124 -2.16 -13.06 1.77
CA ALA A 124 -3.61 -12.92 1.96
C ALA A 124 -3.99 -12.74 3.44
N SER A 125 -3.13 -13.16 4.37
CA SER A 125 -3.28 -12.93 5.82
C SER A 125 -3.14 -11.46 6.23
N GLY A 126 -2.69 -10.57 5.33
CA GLY A 126 -2.36 -9.18 5.65
C GLY A 126 -1.06 -9.02 6.45
N GLN A 127 -0.35 -10.11 6.75
CA GLN A 127 0.97 -10.06 7.36
C GLN A 127 1.98 -9.37 6.45
N HIS A 128 3.03 -8.84 7.07
CA HIS A 128 4.12 -8.19 6.36
C HIS A 128 5.26 -9.18 6.19
N ILE A 129 5.77 -9.28 4.98
CA ILE A 129 7.05 -9.91 4.69
C ILE A 129 8.12 -8.99 5.29
N GLN A 130 8.99 -9.48 6.16
CA GLN A 130 10.07 -8.70 6.76
C GLN A 130 11.35 -8.75 5.94
N ALA A 131 11.61 -9.90 5.31
CA ALA A 131 12.71 -10.13 4.41
C ALA A 131 12.35 -11.25 3.42
N ILE A 132 13.04 -11.25 2.29
CA ILE A 132 13.00 -12.33 1.29
C ILE A 132 14.39 -12.93 1.10
N ALA A 133 14.45 -14.18 0.66
CA ALA A 133 15.67 -14.82 0.18
C ALA A 133 15.30 -15.85 -0.90
N VAL A 134 16.25 -16.24 -1.73
CA VAL A 134 16.13 -17.41 -2.59
C VAL A 134 17.07 -18.49 -2.07
N GLY A 135 16.57 -19.72 -2.01
CA GLY A 135 17.30 -20.90 -1.56
C GLY A 135 18.51 -21.22 -2.44
N ALA A 136 19.38 -22.10 -1.94
CA ALA A 136 20.58 -22.52 -2.66
C ALA A 136 20.29 -23.32 -3.94
N ASP A 137 19.05 -23.77 -4.13
CA ASP A 137 18.55 -24.37 -5.36
C ASP A 137 18.26 -23.34 -6.45
N ASN A 138 18.36 -22.04 -6.15
CA ASN A 138 17.99 -20.91 -7.01
C ASN A 138 16.51 -20.90 -7.43
N GLU A 139 15.66 -21.68 -6.79
CA GLU A 139 14.24 -21.80 -7.14
C GLU A 139 13.34 -21.44 -5.96
N THR A 140 13.70 -21.87 -4.75
CA THR A 140 12.83 -21.74 -3.59
C THR A 140 12.88 -20.32 -3.03
N LEU A 141 11.81 -19.55 -3.25
CA LEU A 141 11.62 -18.28 -2.57
C LEU A 141 11.27 -18.52 -1.09
N VAL A 142 12.03 -17.90 -0.20
CA VAL A 142 11.84 -17.93 1.26
C VAL A 142 11.41 -16.55 1.75
N LEU A 143 10.34 -16.50 2.54
CA LEU A 143 9.83 -15.28 3.15
C LEU A 143 10.00 -15.35 4.66
N ALA A 144 10.55 -14.32 5.27
CA ALA A 144 10.49 -14.11 6.70
C ALA A 144 9.27 -13.24 7.04
N THR A 145 8.47 -13.64 8.02
CA THR A 145 7.35 -12.86 8.57
C THR A 145 7.44 -12.83 10.08
N ALA A 146 6.58 -12.06 10.74
CA ALA A 146 6.50 -12.06 12.22
C ALA A 146 6.15 -13.43 12.81
N SER A 147 5.47 -14.31 12.04
CA SER A 147 5.10 -15.65 12.49
C SER A 147 6.10 -16.74 12.11
N GLY A 148 7.20 -16.40 11.44
CA GLY A 148 8.24 -17.34 11.03
C GLY A 148 8.55 -17.31 9.54
N PHE A 149 9.22 -18.38 9.08
CA PHE A 149 9.66 -18.54 7.69
C PHE A 149 8.65 -19.33 6.87
N HIS A 150 8.53 -18.95 5.59
CA HIS A 150 7.66 -19.60 4.62
C HIS A 150 8.44 -19.95 3.36
N PHE A 151 8.27 -21.16 2.85
CA PHE A 151 8.96 -21.69 1.68
C PHE A 151 7.96 -21.85 0.54
N VAL A 152 8.07 -21.00 -0.48
CA VAL A 152 7.10 -20.95 -1.59
C VAL A 152 7.21 -22.21 -2.42
N GLY A 153 6.07 -22.87 -2.67
CA GLY A 153 6.03 -24.13 -3.40
C GLY A 153 6.44 -25.36 -2.59
N GLN A 154 6.89 -25.19 -1.34
CA GLN A 154 7.27 -26.27 -0.41
C GLN A 154 6.51 -26.16 0.92
N PRO A 155 5.17 -26.32 0.90
CA PRO A 155 4.33 -26.14 2.09
C PRO A 155 4.69 -27.10 3.23
N GLU A 156 5.28 -28.26 2.94
CA GLU A 156 5.74 -29.24 3.92
C GLU A 156 6.87 -28.73 4.83
N LEU A 157 7.62 -27.71 4.40
CA LEU A 157 8.67 -27.07 5.18
C LEU A 157 8.16 -25.89 6.03
N ALA A 158 6.90 -25.49 5.84
CA ALA A 158 6.30 -24.39 6.55
C ALA A 158 5.32 -24.89 7.63
N ASN A 159 5.29 -24.21 8.78
CA ASN A 159 4.26 -24.46 9.80
C ASN A 159 2.86 -23.96 9.36
N HIS A 160 2.79 -23.16 8.30
CA HIS A 160 1.56 -22.57 7.77
C HIS A 160 1.63 -22.42 6.24
N ASN A 161 0.52 -22.69 5.56
CA ASN A 161 0.40 -22.41 4.12
C ASN A 161 0.32 -20.90 3.87
N VAL A 162 1.26 -20.36 3.09
CA VAL A 162 1.12 -19.00 2.57
C VAL A 162 0.11 -19.00 1.45
N VAL A 163 -1.00 -18.29 1.65
CA VAL A 163 -1.93 -17.96 0.58
C VAL A 163 -1.48 -16.65 -0.04
N TRP A 164 -1.12 -16.72 -1.32
CA TRP A 164 -0.78 -15.57 -2.14
C TRP A 164 -2.03 -15.01 -2.79
N ALA A 165 -2.07 -13.69 -2.89
CA ALA A 165 -3.03 -13.02 -3.76
C ALA A 165 -2.26 -12.10 -4.71
N GLU A 166 -2.73 -12.04 -5.95
CA GLU A 166 -2.30 -11.02 -6.87
C GLU A 166 -2.85 -9.67 -6.40
N ALA A 167 -1.97 -8.66 -6.33
CA ALA A 167 -2.34 -7.30 -6.03
C ALA A 167 -2.42 -6.49 -7.34
N PRO A 168 -3.41 -5.60 -7.50
CA PRO A 168 -3.45 -4.74 -8.66
C PRO A 168 -2.19 -3.87 -8.72
N ALA A 169 -1.54 -3.84 -9.89
CA ALA A 169 -0.50 -2.86 -10.17
C ALA A 169 -1.15 -1.50 -10.31
N ALA A 170 -1.02 -0.69 -9.27
CA ALA A 170 -1.54 0.66 -9.29
C ALA A 170 -0.37 1.63 -9.49
N ASP A 171 -0.38 2.27 -10.66
CA ASP A 171 0.59 3.25 -11.11
C ASP A 171 -0.06 4.62 -11.29
N GLN A 172 0.73 5.64 -11.63
CA GLN A 172 0.18 6.98 -11.84
C GLN A 172 -0.82 7.07 -13.01
N LEU A 173 -0.74 6.17 -14.00
CA LEU A 173 -1.69 6.14 -15.12
C LEU A 173 -3.08 5.67 -14.65
N THR A 174 -3.13 4.73 -13.71
CA THR A 174 -4.39 4.29 -13.08
C THR A 174 -5.02 5.37 -12.20
N LEU A 175 -4.26 6.39 -11.76
CA LEU A 175 -4.78 7.51 -10.95
C LEU A 175 -5.32 8.66 -11.79
N ASN A 176 -4.95 8.75 -13.07
CA ASN A 176 -5.38 9.86 -13.93
C ASN A 176 -6.91 10.02 -14.06
N PRO A 177 -7.71 8.94 -14.20
CA PRO A 177 -9.16 9.05 -14.22
C PRO A 177 -9.77 9.63 -12.94
N LEU A 178 -9.04 9.55 -11.82
CA LEU A 178 -9.47 10.08 -10.53
C LEU A 178 -9.15 11.57 -10.37
N ARG A 179 -8.45 12.19 -11.32
CA ARG A 179 -8.15 13.63 -11.23
C ARG A 179 -9.41 14.45 -11.38
N GLY A 180 -9.54 15.49 -10.55
CA GLY A 180 -10.68 16.40 -10.57
C GLY A 180 -11.79 16.07 -9.57
N LEU A 181 -11.62 14.98 -8.81
CA LEU A 181 -12.42 14.76 -7.59
C LEU A 181 -12.28 15.96 -6.65
N ARG A 182 -13.36 16.28 -5.96
CA ARG A 182 -13.41 17.36 -4.97
C ARG A 182 -13.21 16.78 -3.57
N LEU A 183 -12.59 17.56 -2.69
CA LEU A 183 -12.66 17.23 -1.28
C LEU A 183 -14.09 17.41 -0.78
N PRO A 184 -14.60 16.47 0.03
CA PRO A 184 -16.02 16.45 0.43
C PRO A 184 -16.37 17.47 1.50
N ILE A 185 -15.38 18.15 2.07
CA ILE A 185 -15.55 19.34 2.90
C ILE A 185 -14.86 20.49 2.16
N PRO A 186 -15.59 21.47 1.59
CA PRO A 186 -14.98 22.58 0.87
C PRO A 186 -13.94 23.32 1.71
N GLY A 187 -12.72 23.44 1.18
CA GLY A 187 -11.60 24.13 1.85
C GLY A 187 -10.81 23.27 2.86
N SER A 188 -11.20 22.03 3.13
CA SER A 188 -10.36 21.12 3.92
C SER A 188 -9.05 20.81 3.17
N PRO A 189 -7.90 20.67 3.86
CA PRO A 189 -6.70 20.13 3.24
C PRO A 189 -6.75 18.59 3.18
N ILE A 190 -5.89 17.98 2.37
CA ILE A 190 -5.56 16.55 2.51
C ILE A 190 -4.89 16.36 3.88
N PRO A 191 -5.27 15.37 4.70
CA PRO A 191 -4.63 15.13 5.99
C PRO A 191 -3.13 14.87 5.84
N ASP A 192 -2.31 15.53 6.65
CA ASP A 192 -0.85 15.36 6.68
C ASP A 192 -0.39 14.38 7.78
N ARG A 193 -1.25 14.10 8.77
CA ARG A 193 -0.98 13.12 9.82
C ARG A 193 -1.17 11.70 9.29
N LEU A 194 -0.10 10.89 9.35
CA LEU A 194 -0.09 9.51 8.83
C LEU A 194 -1.20 8.61 9.36
N LEU A 195 -1.61 8.76 10.63
CA LEU A 195 -2.70 7.95 11.21
C LEU A 195 -4.11 8.28 10.65
N ARG A 196 -4.24 9.37 9.89
CA ARG A 196 -5.49 9.84 9.26
C ARG A 196 -5.56 9.47 7.77
N LEU A 197 -4.64 8.67 7.28
CA LEU A 197 -4.52 8.35 5.86
C LEU A 197 -4.78 6.85 5.61
N PRO A 198 -5.15 6.48 4.36
CA PRO A 198 -5.38 5.09 4.02
C PRO A 198 -4.12 4.24 4.25
N GLY A 199 -4.31 3.00 4.70
CA GLY A 199 -3.22 2.08 5.04
C GLY A 199 -2.66 2.25 6.46
N ALA A 200 -3.18 3.20 7.25
CA ALA A 200 -2.76 3.36 8.64
C ALA A 200 -3.32 2.24 9.53
N PRO A 201 -2.57 1.73 10.53
CA PRO A 201 -3.10 0.72 11.46
C PRO A 201 -4.16 1.31 12.40
N ARG A 202 -5.22 0.54 12.66
CA ARG A 202 -6.26 0.83 13.65
C ARG A 202 -6.14 -0.13 14.82
N HIS A 203 -5.18 0.14 15.70
CA HIS A 203 -4.81 -0.77 16.80
C HIS A 203 -5.97 -1.18 17.71
N TYR A 204 -6.95 -0.30 17.94
CA TYR A 204 -8.09 -0.57 18.81
C TYR A 204 -9.02 -1.68 18.28
N ARG A 205 -8.98 -1.97 16.98
CA ARG A 205 -9.79 -2.98 16.29
C ARG A 205 -8.96 -3.98 15.48
N LEU A 206 -7.62 -3.91 15.54
CA LEU A 206 -6.71 -4.71 14.71
C LEU A 206 -7.00 -4.61 13.20
N GLY A 207 -7.48 -3.44 12.77
CA GLY A 207 -7.85 -3.19 11.37
C GLY A 207 -6.86 -2.29 10.64
N ILE A 208 -7.17 -2.01 9.38
CA ILE A 208 -6.48 -1.01 8.57
C ILE A 208 -7.45 0.16 8.34
N HIS A 209 -6.91 1.35 8.17
CA HIS A 209 -7.67 2.52 7.80
C HIS A 209 -7.92 2.52 6.29
N GLU A 210 -9.19 2.40 5.87
CA GLU A 210 -9.56 2.24 4.45
C GLU A 210 -9.82 3.56 3.71
N GLY A 211 -9.58 4.69 4.38
CA GLY A 211 -9.90 6.02 3.88
C GLY A 211 -9.05 7.10 4.52
N MET A 212 -9.48 8.36 4.39
CA MET A 212 -8.87 9.50 5.05
C MET A 212 -9.82 10.16 6.04
N ASP A 213 -9.29 10.67 7.14
CA ASP A 213 -10.06 11.36 8.17
C ASP A 213 -9.90 12.87 8.05
N LEU A 214 -10.99 13.55 7.72
CA LEU A 214 -11.09 15.01 7.71
C LEU A 214 -11.70 15.48 9.03
N TYR A 215 -10.84 15.84 9.98
CA TYR A 215 -11.25 16.39 11.27
C TYR A 215 -11.86 17.78 11.08
N TRP A 216 -13.10 17.94 11.49
CA TRP A 216 -13.86 19.16 11.34
C TRP A 216 -14.99 19.25 12.37
N SER A 217 -15.60 20.41 12.55
CA SER A 217 -16.68 20.57 13.52
C SER A 217 -17.88 19.67 13.18
N ALA A 218 -18.38 18.94 14.18
CA ALA A 218 -19.63 18.18 14.07
C ALA A 218 -20.78 19.06 13.52
N GLY A 219 -21.62 18.47 12.69
CA GLY A 219 -22.70 19.17 11.98
C GLY A 219 -22.27 19.87 10.68
N THR A 220 -20.98 19.90 10.35
CA THR A 220 -20.52 20.52 9.10
C THR A 220 -21.04 19.74 7.89
N ALA A 221 -21.46 20.48 6.86
CA ALA A 221 -21.95 19.91 5.62
C ALA A 221 -20.87 19.09 4.89
N VAL A 222 -21.24 17.88 4.49
CA VAL A 222 -20.45 16.98 3.66
C VAL A 222 -21.05 16.96 2.25
N GLN A 223 -20.19 16.98 1.25
CA GLN A 223 -20.54 17.04 -0.16
C GLN A 223 -20.01 15.84 -0.94
N ALA A 224 -20.74 15.42 -1.98
CA ALA A 224 -20.31 14.41 -2.93
C ALA A 224 -19.01 14.84 -3.65
N VAL A 225 -18.03 13.94 -3.74
CA VAL A 225 -16.70 14.21 -4.34
C VAL A 225 -16.79 14.37 -5.86
N ALA A 226 -17.77 13.72 -6.48
CA ALA A 226 -18.12 13.76 -7.89
C ALA A 226 -19.61 13.45 -8.09
N ALA A 227 -20.10 13.61 -9.32
CA ALA A 227 -21.43 13.15 -9.67
C ALA A 227 -21.48 11.61 -9.65
N GLY A 228 -22.62 11.03 -9.30
CA GLY A 228 -22.74 9.58 -9.21
C GLY A 228 -24.13 9.13 -8.81
N THR A 229 -24.31 7.83 -8.65
CA THR A 229 -25.55 7.19 -8.23
C THR A 229 -25.43 6.75 -6.77
N VAL A 230 -26.47 6.97 -5.97
CA VAL A 230 -26.50 6.48 -4.59
C VAL A 230 -26.56 4.96 -4.57
N LEU A 231 -25.51 4.32 -4.06
CA LEU A 231 -25.39 2.87 -4.00
C LEU A 231 -25.94 2.31 -2.67
N ARG A 232 -25.67 3.00 -1.57
CA ARG A 232 -26.10 2.61 -0.22
C ARG A 232 -26.34 3.83 0.65
N ILE A 233 -27.34 3.73 1.51
CA ILE A 233 -27.58 4.65 2.61
C ILE A 233 -27.72 3.83 3.89
N ASP A 234 -27.05 4.26 4.95
CA ASP A 234 -27.19 3.72 6.29
C ASP A 234 -27.43 4.89 7.26
N SER A 235 -28.69 5.35 7.31
CA SER A 235 -29.14 6.40 8.23
C SER A 235 -29.51 5.85 9.61
N GLU A 236 -29.95 4.59 9.64
CA GLU A 236 -30.52 3.91 10.81
C GLU A 236 -29.48 3.23 11.70
N TYR A 237 -28.18 3.49 11.46
CA TYR A 237 -27.12 3.00 12.34
C TYR A 237 -27.44 3.33 13.80
N MET A 238 -27.55 2.27 14.60
CA MET A 238 -27.75 2.36 16.04
C MET A 238 -26.44 2.01 16.72
N ALA A 239 -25.72 3.05 17.18
CA ALA A 239 -24.56 2.84 18.02
C ALA A 239 -24.98 2.14 19.32
N GLY A 240 -24.32 1.03 19.64
CA GLY A 240 -24.48 0.39 20.93
C GLY A 240 -23.76 1.13 22.06
N ASN A 241 -23.77 0.54 23.26
CA ASN A 241 -22.96 0.98 24.39
C ASN A 241 -21.58 0.30 24.38
N GLU A 242 -20.79 0.49 25.44
CA GLU A 242 -19.47 -0.15 25.63
C GLU A 242 -19.50 -1.67 25.37
N ALA A 243 -20.59 -2.37 25.71
CA ALA A 243 -20.70 -3.80 25.50
C ALA A 243 -20.71 -4.18 24.01
N THR A 244 -21.33 -3.36 23.16
CA THR A 244 -21.35 -3.59 21.70
C THR A 244 -19.96 -3.40 21.10
N TYR A 245 -19.24 -2.35 21.50
CA TYR A 245 -17.86 -2.14 21.08
C TYR A 245 -16.94 -3.27 21.58
N ALA A 246 -17.17 -3.77 22.80
CA ALA A 246 -16.42 -4.90 23.34
C ALA A 246 -16.63 -6.20 22.53
N VAL A 247 -17.83 -6.45 22.01
CA VAL A 247 -18.10 -7.60 21.12
C VAL A 247 -17.25 -7.52 19.86
N TRP A 248 -17.22 -6.38 19.16
CA TRP A 248 -16.43 -6.22 17.94
C TRP A 248 -14.92 -6.24 18.18
N ARG A 249 -14.45 -5.67 19.30
CA ARG A 249 -13.04 -5.80 19.70
C ARG A 249 -12.66 -7.24 19.99
N SER A 250 -13.49 -7.97 20.72
CA SER A 250 -13.28 -9.40 21.03
C SER A 250 -13.24 -10.24 19.75
N GLU A 251 -14.16 -9.99 18.81
CA GLU A 251 -14.16 -10.65 17.51
C GLU A 251 -12.88 -10.35 16.72
N SER A 252 -12.46 -9.09 16.69
CA SER A 252 -11.23 -8.70 15.99
C SER A 252 -10.00 -9.33 16.62
N GLN A 253 -9.94 -9.42 17.96
CA GLN A 253 -8.86 -10.11 18.69
C GLN A 253 -8.84 -11.62 18.38
N ARG A 254 -10.02 -12.24 18.30
CA ARG A 254 -10.17 -13.66 17.96
C ARG A 254 -9.73 -13.96 16.52
N LEU A 255 -10.04 -13.06 15.59
CA LEU A 255 -9.69 -13.19 14.17
C LEU A 255 -8.26 -12.75 13.84
N GLY A 256 -7.70 -11.84 14.63
CA GLY A 256 -6.43 -11.17 14.33
C GLY A 256 -6.55 -10.03 13.32
N TYR A 257 -7.77 -9.69 12.87
CA TYR A 257 -8.08 -8.58 11.97
C TYR A 257 -9.53 -8.09 12.18
N THR A 258 -9.88 -6.89 11.71
CA THR A 258 -11.29 -6.43 11.68
C THR A 258 -12.03 -7.07 10.49
N SER A 259 -13.12 -7.78 10.73
CA SER A 259 -13.97 -8.33 9.66
C SER A 259 -14.78 -7.25 8.93
N ASP A 260 -15.27 -7.53 7.72
CA ASP A 260 -16.10 -6.60 6.95
C ASP A 260 -17.32 -6.08 7.73
N ALA A 261 -17.97 -6.96 8.51
CA ALA A 261 -19.09 -6.58 9.37
C ALA A 261 -18.65 -5.68 10.53
N GLY A 262 -17.45 -5.89 11.08
CA GLY A 262 -16.85 -5.02 12.07
C GLY A 262 -16.47 -3.66 11.48
N GLU A 263 -15.88 -3.64 10.29
CA GLU A 263 -15.58 -2.42 9.54
C GLU A 263 -16.86 -1.60 9.30
N ASP A 264 -17.94 -2.27 8.84
CA ASP A 264 -19.24 -1.65 8.65
C ASP A 264 -19.83 -1.06 9.94
N PHE A 265 -19.73 -1.77 11.06
CA PHE A 265 -20.10 -1.24 12.37
C PHE A 265 -19.30 0.01 12.74
N TYR A 266 -17.97 -0.04 12.60
CA TYR A 266 -17.11 1.07 12.98
C TYR A 266 -17.30 2.30 12.08
N ARG A 267 -17.75 2.14 10.82
CA ARG A 267 -18.11 3.28 9.95
C ARG A 267 -19.30 4.08 10.45
N GLY A 268 -20.21 3.47 11.20
CA GLY A 268 -21.43 4.15 11.65
C GLY A 268 -22.37 4.52 10.51
N ARG A 269 -23.01 5.69 10.62
CA ARG A 269 -23.88 6.19 9.54
C ARG A 269 -23.06 6.50 8.30
N GLN A 270 -23.56 6.07 7.16
CA GLN A 270 -22.80 6.14 5.93
C GLN A 270 -23.64 6.32 4.66
N VAL A 271 -23.02 6.91 3.64
CA VAL A 271 -23.55 7.02 2.27
C VAL A 271 -22.49 6.50 1.32
N TRP A 272 -22.87 5.68 0.35
CA TRP A 272 -21.98 5.20 -0.70
C TRP A 272 -22.49 5.71 -2.04
N LEU A 273 -21.58 6.21 -2.87
CA LEU A 273 -21.88 6.69 -4.21
C LEU A 273 -21.05 5.92 -5.24
N ASP A 274 -21.70 5.42 -6.28
CA ASP A 274 -21.07 4.86 -7.47
C ASP A 274 -20.89 5.97 -8.52
N HIS A 275 -19.66 6.21 -8.94
CA HIS A 275 -19.29 7.25 -9.90
C HIS A 275 -19.09 6.72 -11.33
N GLY A 276 -19.32 5.43 -11.57
CA GLY A 276 -18.97 4.75 -12.81
C GLY A 276 -17.51 4.27 -12.83
N ASP A 277 -17.16 3.49 -13.84
CA ASP A 277 -15.80 2.96 -14.09
C ASP A 277 -15.15 2.26 -12.87
N GLY A 278 -15.99 1.67 -12.02
CA GLY A 278 -15.56 0.97 -10.81
C GLY A 278 -15.11 1.89 -9.67
N LEU A 279 -15.34 3.20 -9.76
CA LEU A 279 -15.07 4.17 -8.70
C LEU A 279 -16.27 4.30 -7.75
N ILE A 280 -16.07 3.98 -6.48
CA ILE A 280 -17.04 4.19 -5.41
C ILE A 280 -16.45 5.12 -4.37
N SER A 281 -17.21 6.10 -3.88
CA SER A 281 -16.87 6.83 -2.67
C SER A 281 -17.77 6.42 -1.51
N ARG A 282 -17.20 6.36 -0.31
CA ARG A 282 -17.95 6.09 0.93
C ARG A 282 -17.72 7.22 1.92
N TYR A 283 -18.78 7.68 2.55
CA TYR A 283 -18.78 8.75 3.54
C TYR A 283 -19.30 8.17 4.85
N ALA A 284 -18.50 8.21 5.90
CA ALA A 284 -18.78 7.54 7.16
C ALA A 284 -18.69 8.50 8.35
N HIS A 285 -19.05 7.98 9.53
CA HIS A 285 -19.18 8.69 10.79
C HIS A 285 -20.22 9.83 10.77
N LEU A 286 -21.15 9.81 9.82
CA LEU A 286 -22.09 10.92 9.64
C LEU A 286 -22.94 11.12 10.90
N SER A 287 -23.19 12.37 11.29
CA SER A 287 -24.19 12.69 12.31
C SER A 287 -25.59 12.69 11.72
N GLU A 288 -25.71 12.98 10.44
CA GLU A 288 -26.96 13.09 9.70
C GLU A 288 -26.69 12.69 8.25
N VAL A 289 -27.62 11.96 7.65
CA VAL A 289 -27.67 11.71 6.20
C VAL A 289 -28.76 12.61 5.62
N ASP A 290 -28.54 13.20 4.45
CA ASP A 290 -29.57 13.98 3.77
C ASP A 290 -30.83 13.12 3.51
N GLY A 291 -31.95 13.52 4.11
CA GLY A 291 -33.23 12.81 3.98
C GLY A 291 -33.83 12.83 2.57
N GLY A 292 -33.29 13.65 1.65
CA GLY A 292 -33.62 13.63 0.23
C GLY A 292 -32.88 12.56 -0.58
N LEU A 293 -31.86 11.90 -0.03
CA LEU A 293 -31.14 10.84 -0.72
C LEU A 293 -31.97 9.55 -0.78
N VAL A 294 -31.95 8.91 -1.94
CA VAL A 294 -32.60 7.62 -2.18
C VAL A 294 -31.65 6.75 -2.98
N VAL A 295 -31.51 5.48 -2.58
CA VAL A 295 -30.70 4.49 -3.33
C VAL A 295 -31.19 4.41 -4.78
N GLY A 296 -30.25 4.46 -5.73
CA GLY A 296 -30.53 4.50 -7.17
C GLY A 296 -30.67 5.90 -7.76
N ASN A 297 -30.82 6.95 -6.95
CA ASN A 297 -30.90 8.32 -7.46
C ASN A 297 -29.51 8.88 -7.82
N GLN A 298 -29.51 9.81 -8.77
CA GLN A 298 -28.31 10.57 -9.14
C GLN A 298 -28.03 11.69 -8.13
N VAL A 299 -26.76 11.95 -7.89
CA VAL A 299 -26.25 13.11 -7.17
C VAL A 299 -25.26 13.88 -8.05
N SER A 300 -25.23 15.20 -7.89
CA SER A 300 -24.27 16.05 -8.57
C SER A 300 -22.97 16.19 -7.78
N ALA A 301 -21.85 16.44 -8.45
CA ALA A 301 -20.60 16.79 -7.77
C ALA A 301 -20.78 18.02 -6.87
N GLY A 302 -20.39 17.93 -5.60
CA GLY A 302 -20.59 19.01 -4.61
C GLY A 302 -21.99 19.04 -3.98
N GLN A 303 -22.90 18.13 -4.35
CA GLN A 303 -24.22 18.04 -3.70
C GLN A 303 -24.06 17.65 -2.23
N PHE A 304 -24.86 18.26 -1.35
CA PHE A 304 -24.95 17.89 0.06
C PHE A 304 -25.42 16.44 0.20
N ILE A 305 -24.76 15.67 1.08
CA ILE A 305 -25.10 14.27 1.34
C ILE A 305 -25.31 13.94 2.82
N GLY A 306 -24.90 14.83 3.71
CA GLY A 306 -24.97 14.61 5.15
C GLY A 306 -24.07 15.54 5.93
N ARG A 307 -23.88 15.24 7.21
CA ARG A 307 -23.09 16.08 8.13
C ARG A 307 -22.03 15.28 8.87
N VAL A 308 -20.90 15.94 9.13
CA VAL A 308 -19.81 15.42 9.97
C VAL A 308 -20.34 15.03 11.35
N GLY A 309 -19.97 13.84 11.81
CA GLY A 309 -20.28 13.37 13.16
C GLY A 309 -19.14 12.51 13.69
N ASN A 310 -19.50 11.53 14.52
CA ASN A 310 -18.58 10.54 15.06
C ASN A 310 -19.23 9.14 15.18
N THR A 311 -20.33 8.88 14.47
CA THR A 311 -21.06 7.61 14.63
C THR A 311 -20.16 6.42 14.27
N GLY A 312 -20.18 5.37 15.09
CA GLY A 312 -19.30 4.19 14.90
C GLY A 312 -17.86 4.39 15.38
N SER A 313 -17.37 5.62 15.53
CA SER A 313 -16.05 5.87 16.10
C SER A 313 -16.05 5.57 17.62
N PRO A 314 -14.90 5.23 18.22
CA PRO A 314 -14.80 5.09 19.68
C PRO A 314 -15.18 6.36 20.46
N GLY A 315 -15.02 7.55 19.86
CA GLY A 315 -15.39 8.83 20.46
C GLY A 315 -16.88 8.96 20.77
N ALA A 316 -17.75 8.25 20.03
CA ALA A 316 -19.19 8.24 20.25
C ALA A 316 -19.61 7.77 21.67
N LEU A 317 -18.76 6.99 22.35
CA LEU A 317 -19.00 6.54 23.72
C LEU A 317 -18.82 7.66 24.77
N VAL A 318 -18.10 8.72 24.41
CA VAL A 318 -17.79 9.84 25.32
C VAL A 318 -18.81 10.97 25.13
N SER A 319 -18.99 11.45 23.90
CA SER A 319 -19.99 12.46 23.56
C SER A 319 -20.23 12.51 22.05
N PRO A 320 -21.32 13.14 21.57
CA PRO A 320 -21.58 13.31 20.13
C PRO A 320 -20.56 14.18 19.37
N ALA A 321 -19.69 14.90 20.08
CA ALA A 321 -18.68 15.80 19.47
C ALA A 321 -17.24 15.28 19.65
N GLU A 322 -17.03 14.29 20.51
CA GLU A 322 -15.70 13.74 20.76
C GLU A 322 -15.21 13.00 19.51
N ASP A 323 -13.97 13.30 19.08
CA ASP A 323 -13.38 12.72 17.87
C ASP A 323 -14.28 12.89 16.63
N ALA A 324 -15.01 13.99 16.51
CA ALA A 324 -15.84 14.25 15.33
C ALA A 324 -14.97 14.51 14.09
N HIS A 325 -15.21 13.72 13.04
CA HIS A 325 -14.52 13.82 11.75
C HIS A 325 -15.35 13.15 10.65
N LEU A 326 -15.07 13.51 9.39
CA LEU A 326 -15.54 12.75 8.25
C LEU A 326 -14.50 11.69 7.91
N HIS A 327 -14.90 10.43 7.91
CA HIS A 327 -14.14 9.37 7.27
C HIS A 327 -14.62 9.21 5.83
N VAL A 328 -13.72 9.39 4.86
CA VAL A 328 -14.03 9.23 3.43
C VAL A 328 -13.11 8.22 2.77
N GLU A 329 -13.71 7.26 2.08
CA GLU A 329 -13.02 6.21 1.34
C GLU A 329 -13.23 6.43 -0.16
N LEU A 330 -12.19 6.15 -0.95
CA LEU A 330 -12.28 6.02 -2.40
C LEU A 330 -11.94 4.58 -2.76
N TRP A 331 -12.79 3.90 -3.50
CA TRP A 331 -12.62 2.51 -3.91
C TRP A 331 -12.57 2.45 -5.43
N LEU A 332 -11.54 1.81 -5.98
CA LEU A 332 -11.40 1.59 -7.41
C LEU A 332 -11.31 0.08 -7.66
N ALA A 333 -12.21 -0.43 -8.51
CA ALA A 333 -12.24 -1.84 -8.93
C ALA A 333 -12.21 -2.84 -7.75
N GLY A 334 -12.89 -2.51 -6.64
CA GLY A 334 -13.01 -3.38 -5.46
C GLY A 334 -11.93 -3.23 -4.39
N SER A 335 -10.95 -2.33 -4.58
CA SER A 335 -9.92 -2.02 -3.59
C SER A 335 -10.00 -0.58 -3.14
N PHE A 336 -9.82 -0.30 -1.84
CA PHE A 336 -9.70 1.09 -1.38
C PHE A 336 -8.38 1.71 -1.85
N LEU A 337 -8.40 3.02 -2.07
CA LEU A 337 -7.25 3.80 -2.47
C LEU A 337 -6.21 3.78 -1.34
N GLY A 338 -5.01 3.28 -1.62
CA GLY A 338 -3.97 3.08 -0.61
C GLY A 338 -4.00 1.70 0.05
N GLN A 339 -4.80 0.76 -0.46
CA GLN A 339 -4.76 -0.63 -0.01
C GLN A 339 -3.36 -1.22 -0.29
N TYR A 340 -2.77 -1.85 0.73
CA TYR A 340 -1.39 -2.38 0.73
C TYR A 340 -0.28 -1.34 0.55
N GLN A 341 -0.61 -0.06 0.78
CA GLN A 341 0.36 1.02 0.81
C GLN A 341 0.56 1.51 2.22
N ARG A 342 1.71 2.14 2.45
CA ARG A 342 1.85 2.94 3.67
C ARG A 342 1.07 4.23 3.53
N PRO A 343 0.63 4.80 4.66
CA PRO A 343 0.02 6.12 4.73
C PRO A 343 0.71 7.20 3.89
N ILE A 344 2.05 7.24 3.90
CA ILE A 344 2.80 8.25 3.13
C ILE A 344 2.66 8.08 1.61
N GLU A 345 2.50 6.84 1.11
CA GLU A 345 2.29 6.58 -0.31
C GLU A 345 0.86 6.98 -0.70
N SER A 346 -0.11 6.63 0.15
CA SER A 346 -1.50 7.07 0.01
C SER A 346 -1.62 8.60 -0.03
N TYR A 347 -0.83 9.33 0.78
CA TYR A 347 -0.79 10.80 0.76
C TYR A 347 -0.37 11.37 -0.62
N GLU A 348 0.63 10.77 -1.25
CA GLU A 348 1.12 11.19 -2.56
C GLU A 348 0.05 10.96 -3.63
N TRP A 349 -0.65 9.83 -3.57
CA TRP A 349 -1.77 9.55 -4.47
C TRP A 349 -2.93 10.52 -4.28
N LEU A 350 -3.33 10.75 -3.02
CA LEU A 350 -4.34 11.75 -2.70
C LEU A 350 -3.92 13.14 -3.20
N SER A 351 -2.63 13.48 -3.11
CA SER A 351 -2.07 14.72 -3.66
C SER A 351 -2.21 14.78 -5.19
N ILE A 352 -1.95 13.69 -5.91
CA ILE A 352 -2.14 13.61 -7.37
C ILE A 352 -3.61 13.78 -7.77
N ILE A 353 -4.52 13.19 -6.99
CA ILE A 353 -5.97 13.17 -7.23
C ILE A 353 -6.61 14.54 -6.95
N PHE A 354 -6.30 15.13 -5.78
CA PHE A 354 -6.99 16.30 -5.26
C PHE A 354 -6.25 17.63 -5.50
N ARG A 355 -4.94 17.64 -5.80
CA ARG A 355 -4.29 18.89 -6.22
C ARG A 355 -4.74 19.25 -7.64
N ARG A 356 -5.30 20.45 -7.79
CA ARG A 356 -5.50 21.06 -9.11
C ARG A 356 -4.12 21.35 -9.71
N GLY A 357 -3.85 20.84 -10.91
CA GLY A 357 -2.62 21.16 -11.63
C GLY A 357 -2.47 22.68 -11.75
N GLY A 358 -1.41 23.24 -11.17
CA GLY A 358 -1.19 24.68 -11.15
C GLY A 358 -0.42 25.28 -9.97
N GLN A 359 0.26 24.48 -9.13
CA GLN A 359 1.34 24.94 -8.24
C GLN A 359 2.44 23.89 -8.13
#